data_AF-A0A249P9W7-F1
#
_entry.id   AF-A0A249P9W7-F1
#
_cell.length_a   1.000
_cell.length_b   1.000
_cell.length_c   1.000
_cell.angle_alpha   90.00
_cell.angle_beta   90.00
_cell.angle_gamma   90.00
#
_symmetry.space_group_name_H-M   'P 1'
#
loop_
_entity.id
_entity.type
_entity.pdbx_description
1 polymer ?
#
loop_
_entity_poly.entity_id
_entity_poly.type
_entity_poly.pdbx_seq_one_letter_code
_entity_poly.pdbx_strand_id
1 'polypeptide(L)'
;MAGIIRRRGSGALVIAAVICVGMAAFWTVKFHIPLVVPFYADHALAETDRMIHFGDPWRLVHSIIPPIAMQPMLIVYFPLWLLEFIGCIALAAFHPSDRLRSRYLRSFAATYAVLGTLLAAVTASVGPIFYDQFFGEGRFAELVLTLKQNPDARYHFFVAERLYAAYVSGAEDIFAGISAMPSIHVAVASLNALFLTQINRWLGLAGWAFAALTLLGSVYFGWHYAVDGYVSAAAVFFFWRLFDAPSQNKQSSGVTC
;
A
#
# COMPACT_ATOMS: atom_id res chain seq x y z
N MET A 1 -7.32 10.45 -29.22
CA MET A 1 -6.68 11.11 -28.06
C MET A 1 -7.24 12.50 -27.76
N ALA A 2 -7.14 13.47 -28.70
CA ALA A 2 -7.50 14.87 -28.46
C ALA A 2 -8.95 15.11 -27.98
N GLY A 3 -9.93 14.34 -28.49
CA GLY A 3 -11.34 14.47 -28.07
C GLY A 3 -11.63 14.01 -26.64
N ILE A 4 -10.89 13.02 -26.12
CA ILE A 4 -11.02 12.53 -24.74
C ILE A 4 -10.42 13.55 -23.78
N ILE A 5 -9.22 14.05 -24.09
CA ILE A 5 -8.54 15.09 -23.31
C ILE A 5 -9.40 16.35 -23.23
N ARG A 6 -9.97 16.81 -24.36
CA ARG A 6 -10.81 18.01 -24.39
C ARG A 6 -12.10 17.88 -23.59
N ARG A 7 -12.69 16.68 -23.51
CA ARG A 7 -13.94 16.44 -22.75
C ARG A 7 -13.72 16.14 -21.27
N ARG A 8 -12.55 15.62 -20.89
CA ARG A 8 -12.32 15.09 -19.53
C ARG A 8 -11.11 15.67 -18.81
N GLY A 9 -10.32 16.53 -19.47
CA GLY A 9 -9.13 17.14 -18.90
C GLY A 9 -9.42 17.92 -17.62
N SER A 10 -10.51 18.70 -17.58
CA SER A 10 -10.93 19.42 -16.37
C SER A 10 -11.27 18.47 -15.21
N GLY A 11 -12.02 17.41 -15.48
CA GLY A 11 -12.34 16.39 -14.47
C GLY A 11 -11.10 15.64 -13.97
N ALA A 12 -10.17 15.30 -14.86
CA ALA A 12 -8.91 14.67 -14.50
C ALA A 12 -8.03 15.60 -13.65
N LEU A 13 -8.00 16.90 -13.94
CA LEU A 13 -7.30 17.90 -13.14
C LEU A 13 -7.91 18.03 -11.74
N VAL A 14 -9.23 18.02 -11.62
CA VAL A 14 -9.92 18.03 -10.31
C VAL A 14 -9.57 16.76 -9.51
N ILE A 15 -9.60 15.59 -10.15
CA ILE A 15 -9.19 14.33 -9.51
C ILE A 15 -7.74 14.41 -9.03
N ALA A 16 -6.82 14.89 -9.88
CA ALA A 16 -5.42 15.05 -9.51
C ALA A 16 -5.25 16.00 -8.33
N ALA A 17 -5.92 17.15 -8.34
CA ALA A 17 -5.87 18.11 -7.24
C ALA A 17 -6.38 17.52 -5.91
N VAL A 18 -7.52 16.82 -5.94
CA VAL A 18 -8.08 16.13 -4.76
C VAL A 18 -7.12 15.06 -4.24
N ILE A 19 -6.51 14.27 -5.13
CA ILE A 19 -5.53 13.26 -4.74
C ILE A 19 -4.30 13.93 -4.13
N CYS A 20 -3.76 15.00 -4.72
CA CYS A 20 -2.62 15.71 -4.15
C CYS A 20 -2.90 16.21 -2.73
N VAL A 21 -4.06 16.84 -2.51
CA VAL A 21 -4.47 17.29 -1.17
C VAL A 21 -4.65 16.11 -0.22
N GLY A 22 -5.28 15.02 -0.67
CA GLY A 22 -5.48 13.82 0.13
C GLY A 22 -4.17 13.12 0.50
N MET A 23 -3.19 13.06 -0.41
CA MET A 23 -1.86 12.49 -0.16
C MET A 23 -1.06 13.34 0.83
N ALA A 24 -1.13 14.67 0.72
CA ALA A 24 -0.53 15.57 1.69
C ALA A 24 -1.13 15.35 3.09
N ALA A 25 -2.46 15.30 3.20
CA ALA A 25 -3.15 15.02 4.45
C ALA A 25 -2.78 13.64 5.03
N PHE A 26 -2.73 12.60 4.19
CA PHE A 26 -2.32 11.26 4.59
C PHE A 26 -0.90 11.25 5.18
N TRP A 27 0.08 11.86 4.51
CA TRP A 27 1.45 11.91 5.01
C TRP A 27 1.56 12.69 6.32
N THR A 28 0.87 13.83 6.43
CA THR A 28 0.83 14.61 7.67
C THR A 28 0.28 13.77 8.82
N VAL A 29 -0.87 13.11 8.64
CA VAL A 29 -1.45 12.26 9.69
C VAL A 29 -0.52 11.11 10.03
N LYS A 30 0.02 10.41 9.03
CA LYS A 30 0.92 9.27 9.23
C LYS A 30 2.18 9.66 10.02
N PHE A 31 2.77 10.81 9.74
CA PHE A 31 3.92 11.32 10.48
C PHE A 31 3.59 11.59 11.96
N HIS A 32 2.39 12.09 12.24
CA HIS A 32 1.97 12.49 13.58
C HIS A 32 1.35 11.36 14.43
N ILE A 33 1.15 10.14 13.88
CA ILE A 33 0.64 8.98 14.64
C ILE A 33 1.34 8.82 16.00
N PRO A 34 2.69 8.74 16.09
CA PRO A 34 3.37 8.50 17.37
C PRO A 34 3.22 9.64 18.39
N LEU A 35 2.81 10.84 17.96
CA LEU A 35 2.53 11.96 18.87
C LEU A 35 1.18 11.82 19.57
N VAL A 36 0.28 10.99 19.01
CA VAL A 36 -1.07 10.75 19.55
C VAL A 36 -1.15 9.38 20.22
N VAL A 37 -0.55 8.35 19.61
CA VAL A 37 -0.59 6.97 20.09
C VAL A 37 0.82 6.38 20.03
N PRO A 38 1.40 5.92 21.15
CA PRO A 38 2.72 5.28 21.12
C PRO A 38 2.66 3.98 20.31
N PHE A 39 3.78 3.56 19.73
CA PHE A 39 3.85 2.26 19.07
C PHE A 39 3.73 1.14 20.10
N TYR A 40 2.72 0.28 19.94
CA TYR A 40 2.42 -0.80 20.89
C TYR A 40 2.00 -2.11 20.23
N ALA A 41 1.54 -2.06 18.98
CA ALA A 41 0.88 -3.21 18.36
C ALA A 41 1.87 -4.28 17.85
N ASP A 42 3.15 -3.94 17.70
CA ASP A 42 4.18 -4.82 17.12
C ASP A 42 4.30 -6.18 17.81
N HIS A 43 4.24 -6.25 19.15
CA HIS A 43 4.33 -7.54 19.87
C HIS A 43 3.20 -8.50 19.47
N ALA A 44 1.96 -7.99 19.47
CA ALA A 44 0.78 -8.78 19.10
C ALA A 44 0.77 -9.13 17.61
N LEU A 45 1.17 -8.20 16.75
CA LEU A 45 1.28 -8.42 15.31
C LEU A 45 2.33 -9.48 14.99
N ALA A 46 3.53 -9.36 15.57
CA ALA A 46 4.62 -10.32 15.36
C ALA A 46 4.24 -11.73 15.82
N GLU A 47 3.55 -11.84 16.96
CA GLU A 47 3.10 -13.15 17.45
C GLU A 47 1.99 -13.75 16.58
N THR A 48 1.02 -12.93 16.17
CA THR A 48 -0.04 -13.37 15.26
C THR A 48 0.54 -13.83 13.92
N ASP A 49 1.50 -13.08 13.38
CA ASP A 49 2.19 -13.39 12.13
C ASP A 49 2.94 -14.72 12.25
N ARG A 50 3.67 -14.93 13.36
CA ARG A 50 4.38 -16.18 13.65
C ARG A 50 3.42 -17.37 13.80
N MET A 51 2.31 -17.19 14.52
CA MET A 51 1.33 -18.25 14.76
C MET A 51 0.65 -18.73 13.47
N ILE A 52 0.25 -17.82 12.59
CA ILE A 52 -0.43 -18.15 11.33
C ILE A 52 0.49 -18.91 10.38
N HIS A 53 1.79 -18.61 10.40
CA HIS A 53 2.76 -19.17 9.46
C HIS A 53 3.65 -20.28 10.05
N PHE A 54 3.37 -20.69 11.30
CA PHE A 54 4.16 -21.70 12.02
C PHE A 54 5.65 -21.34 12.16
N GLY A 55 5.96 -20.05 12.23
CA GLY A 55 7.31 -19.50 12.22
C GLY A 55 7.31 -18.06 11.69
N ASP A 56 8.42 -17.34 11.82
CA ASP A 56 8.50 -15.97 11.31
C ASP A 56 8.50 -15.98 9.76
N PRO A 57 7.55 -15.31 9.09
CA PRO A 57 7.42 -15.41 7.62
C PRO A 57 8.64 -14.95 6.85
N TRP A 58 9.37 -13.96 7.37
CA TRP A 58 10.60 -13.48 6.73
C TRP A 58 11.64 -14.60 6.60
N ARG A 59 11.74 -15.53 7.56
CA ARG A 59 12.68 -16.67 7.49
C ARG A 59 12.33 -17.60 6.34
N LEU A 60 11.04 -17.90 6.17
CA LEU A 60 10.54 -18.71 5.06
C LEU A 60 10.81 -18.03 3.72
N VAL A 61 10.57 -16.72 3.65
CA VAL A 61 10.79 -15.93 2.45
C VAL A 61 12.28 -15.91 2.07
N HIS A 62 13.19 -15.71 3.02
CA HIS A 62 14.64 -15.73 2.79
C HIS A 62 15.21 -17.13 2.51
N SER A 63 14.55 -18.21 2.93
CA SER A 63 14.98 -19.57 2.60
C SER A 63 14.63 -19.99 1.18
N ILE A 64 13.59 -19.38 0.60
CA ILE A 64 13.11 -19.67 -0.77
C ILE A 64 13.73 -18.67 -1.78
N ILE A 65 13.81 -17.40 -1.41
CA ILE A 65 14.25 -16.33 -2.31
C ILE A 65 15.75 -16.11 -2.18
N PRO A 66 16.53 -16.31 -3.26
CA PRO A 66 17.97 -16.14 -3.20
C PRO A 66 18.36 -14.66 -3.05
N PRO A 67 19.54 -14.35 -2.47
CA PRO A 67 20.01 -12.97 -2.28
C PRO A 67 20.05 -12.12 -3.56
N ILE A 68 20.31 -12.75 -4.72
CA ILE A 68 20.34 -12.06 -6.02
C ILE A 68 18.98 -11.46 -6.44
N ALA A 69 17.88 -11.93 -5.85
CA ALA A 69 16.55 -11.40 -6.11
C ALA A 69 16.27 -10.08 -5.36
N MET A 70 17.15 -9.65 -4.45
CA MET A 70 16.92 -8.45 -3.66
C MET A 70 16.81 -7.19 -4.50
N GLN A 71 17.73 -6.97 -5.44
CA GLN A 71 17.70 -5.80 -6.33
C GLN A 71 16.40 -5.70 -7.16
N PRO A 72 15.96 -6.74 -7.91
CA PRO A 72 14.69 -6.67 -8.62
C PRO A 72 13.48 -6.50 -7.68
N MET A 73 13.51 -7.08 -6.47
CA MET A 73 12.46 -6.86 -5.48
C MET A 73 12.41 -5.42 -4.98
N LEU A 74 13.56 -4.74 -4.81
CA LEU A 74 13.60 -3.31 -4.48
C LEU A 74 13.04 -2.46 -5.61
N ILE A 75 13.31 -2.82 -6.87
CA ILE A 75 12.74 -2.16 -8.05
C ILE A 75 11.21 -2.32 -8.08
N VAL A 76 10.70 -3.52 -7.77
CA VAL A 76 9.25 -3.74 -7.65
C VAL A 76 8.66 -2.89 -6.53
N TYR A 77 9.26 -2.92 -5.35
CA TYR A 77 8.70 -2.34 -4.14
C TYR A 77 8.72 -0.80 -4.12
N PHE A 78 9.72 -0.18 -4.74
CA PHE A 78 9.86 1.29 -4.75
C PHE A 78 9.44 1.92 -6.09
N PRO A 79 10.27 1.93 -7.16
CA PRO A 79 9.96 2.68 -8.36
C PRO A 79 8.79 2.10 -9.17
N LEU A 80 8.68 0.78 -9.31
CA LEU A 80 7.56 0.19 -10.05
C LEU A 80 6.24 0.33 -9.30
N TRP A 81 6.27 0.27 -7.96
CA TRP A 81 5.07 0.56 -7.16
C TRP A 81 4.59 1.99 -7.38
N LEU A 82 5.49 2.98 -7.38
CA LEU A 82 5.13 4.36 -7.68
C LEU A 82 4.59 4.52 -9.11
N LEU A 83 5.20 3.84 -10.07
CA LEU A 83 4.75 3.84 -11.46
C LEU A 83 3.35 3.23 -11.59
N GLU A 84 3.09 2.10 -10.94
CA GLU A 84 1.78 1.45 -10.94
C GLU A 84 0.72 2.33 -10.25
N PHE A 85 1.07 2.93 -9.11
CA PHE A 85 0.24 3.88 -8.36
C PHE A 85 -0.22 5.04 -9.26
N ILE A 86 0.72 5.78 -9.86
CA ILE A 86 0.40 6.92 -10.74
C ILE A 86 -0.33 6.44 -12.00
N GLY A 87 0.14 5.33 -12.59
CA GLY A 87 -0.43 4.75 -13.79
C GLY A 87 -1.89 4.37 -13.64
N CYS A 88 -2.26 3.68 -12.57
CA CYS A 88 -3.65 3.27 -12.32
C CYS A 88 -4.57 4.44 -11.99
N ILE A 89 -4.08 5.45 -11.25
CA ILE A 89 -4.83 6.70 -11.02
C ILE A 89 -5.12 7.40 -12.35
N ALA A 90 -4.12 7.55 -13.21
CA ALA A 90 -4.28 8.17 -14.53
C ALA A 90 -5.25 7.35 -15.40
N LEU A 91 -5.06 6.04 -15.49
CA LEU A 91 -5.94 5.14 -16.22
C LEU A 91 -7.39 5.26 -15.74
N ALA A 92 -7.63 5.28 -14.43
CA ALA A 92 -8.96 5.45 -13.86
C ALA A 92 -9.56 6.84 -14.17
N ALA A 93 -8.78 7.91 -14.04
CA ALA A 93 -9.23 9.28 -14.32
C ALA A 93 -9.72 9.44 -15.77
N PHE A 94 -9.05 8.79 -16.72
CA PHE A 94 -9.42 8.82 -18.14
C PHE A 94 -10.35 7.67 -18.57
N HIS A 95 -10.64 6.70 -17.70
CA HIS A 95 -11.44 5.52 -18.06
C HIS A 95 -12.87 5.87 -18.51
N PRO A 96 -13.37 5.35 -19.65
CA PRO A 96 -14.65 5.73 -20.23
C PRO A 96 -15.85 5.44 -19.32
N SER A 97 -15.84 4.31 -18.60
CA SER A 97 -16.90 3.91 -17.69
C SER A 97 -16.90 4.76 -16.41
N ASP A 98 -17.94 5.58 -16.24
CA ASP A 98 -18.16 6.40 -15.05
C ASP A 98 -18.37 5.55 -13.80
N ARG A 99 -19.04 4.39 -13.95
CA ARG A 99 -19.22 3.41 -12.86
C ARG A 99 -17.88 2.91 -12.36
N LEU A 100 -17.02 2.42 -13.26
CA LEU A 100 -15.72 1.86 -12.87
C LEU A 100 -14.79 2.94 -12.31
N ARG A 101 -14.77 4.13 -12.93
CA ARG A 101 -14.00 5.28 -12.44
C ARG A 101 -14.41 5.67 -11.03
N SER A 102 -15.71 5.82 -10.79
CA SER A 102 -16.23 6.21 -9.48
C SER A 102 -15.99 5.14 -8.42
N ARG A 103 -16.14 3.85 -8.77
CA ARG A 103 -15.83 2.71 -7.88
C ARG A 103 -14.35 2.72 -7.47
N TYR A 104 -13.43 2.89 -8.43
CA TYR A 104 -12.00 2.98 -8.15
C TYR A 104 -11.67 4.16 -7.25
N LEU A 105 -12.11 5.37 -7.60
CA LEU A 105 -11.79 6.59 -6.83
C LEU A 105 -12.36 6.56 -5.41
N ARG A 106 -13.57 6.02 -5.22
CA ARG A 106 -14.14 5.83 -3.87
C ARG A 106 -13.40 4.77 -3.06
N SER A 107 -13.05 3.65 -3.68
CA SER A 107 -12.24 2.61 -3.04
C SER A 107 -10.86 3.14 -2.66
N PHE A 108 -10.23 3.90 -3.54
CA PHE A 108 -8.94 4.56 -3.32
C PHE A 108 -9.01 5.54 -2.13
N ALA A 109 -10.02 6.41 -2.12
CA ALA A 109 -10.22 7.35 -1.02
C ALA A 109 -10.46 6.62 0.32
N ALA A 110 -11.27 5.55 0.33
CA ALA A 110 -11.49 4.73 1.52
C ALA A 110 -10.22 3.99 1.97
N THR A 111 -9.41 3.47 1.04
CA THR A 111 -8.12 2.85 1.36
C THR A 111 -7.23 3.83 2.12
N TYR A 112 -7.04 5.06 1.64
CA TYR A 112 -6.19 6.02 2.33
C TYR A 112 -6.82 6.57 3.61
N ALA A 113 -8.11 6.90 3.60
CA ALA A 113 -8.78 7.42 4.79
C ALA A 113 -8.87 6.36 5.90
N VAL A 114 -9.35 5.16 5.59
CA VAL A 114 -9.57 4.12 6.61
C VAL A 114 -8.28 3.40 6.94
N LEU A 115 -7.56 2.85 5.96
CA LEU A 115 -6.35 2.06 6.24
C LEU A 115 -5.16 2.96 6.53
N GLY A 116 -4.96 3.97 5.69
CA GLY A 116 -3.78 4.84 5.76
C GLY A 116 -3.77 5.80 6.94
N THR A 117 -4.94 6.12 7.51
CA THR A 117 -5.01 7.04 8.66
C THR A 117 -5.66 6.41 9.89
N LEU A 118 -6.94 6.04 9.84
CA LEU A 118 -7.66 5.58 11.03
C LEU A 118 -7.11 4.28 11.59
N LEU A 119 -7.01 3.24 10.76
CA LEU A 119 -6.52 1.94 11.19
C LEU A 119 -5.04 2.03 11.52
N ALA A 120 -4.24 2.76 10.73
CA ALA A 120 -2.83 3.00 11.02
C ALA A 120 -2.59 3.60 12.42
N ALA A 121 -3.44 4.53 12.86
CA ALA A 121 -3.36 5.10 14.20
C ALA A 121 -3.83 4.11 15.30
N VAL A 122 -4.91 3.37 15.03
CA VAL A 122 -5.45 2.36 15.98
C VAL A 122 -4.50 1.17 16.14
N THR A 123 -3.75 0.80 15.11
CA THR A 123 -2.81 -0.32 15.13
C THR A 123 -1.37 0.19 15.05
N ALA A 124 -1.07 1.28 15.75
CA ALA A 124 0.24 1.95 15.69
C ALA A 124 1.38 0.93 15.92
N SER A 125 2.13 0.68 14.85
CA SER A 125 3.26 -0.26 14.81
C SER A 125 4.40 0.21 13.92
N VAL A 126 5.60 -0.26 14.21
CA VAL A 126 6.82 0.13 13.50
C VAL A 126 7.24 -0.86 12.42
N GLY A 127 6.91 -2.14 12.60
CA GLY A 127 7.25 -3.21 11.68
C GLY A 127 8.62 -3.85 11.95
N PRO A 128 8.89 -5.02 11.33
CA PRO A 128 10.06 -5.85 11.65
C PRO A 128 11.43 -5.14 11.59
N ILE A 129 11.65 -4.28 10.59
CA ILE A 129 12.94 -3.60 10.38
C ILE A 129 13.29 -2.62 11.51
N PHE A 130 12.27 -2.05 12.16
CA PHE A 130 12.44 -1.08 13.24
C PHE A 130 12.24 -1.71 14.62
N TYR A 131 11.66 -2.91 14.72
CA TYR A 131 11.28 -3.55 15.97
C TYR A 131 12.36 -3.48 17.06
N ASP A 132 13.59 -3.89 16.76
CA ASP A 132 14.65 -3.94 17.76
C ASP A 132 15.15 -2.56 18.18
N GLN A 133 15.00 -1.53 17.33
CA GLN A 133 15.34 -0.15 17.69
C GLN A 133 14.34 0.43 18.70
N PHE A 134 13.09 -0.05 18.70
CA PHE A 134 12.03 0.43 19.58
C PHE A 134 11.87 -0.41 20.85
N PHE A 135 12.05 -1.73 20.77
CA PHE A 135 11.78 -2.64 21.90
C PHE A 135 13.03 -3.29 22.50
N GLY A 136 14.16 -3.35 21.76
CA GLY A 136 15.43 -3.86 22.28
C GLY A 136 15.50 -5.37 22.53
N GLU A 137 14.58 -6.16 21.97
CA GLU A 137 14.43 -7.59 22.27
C GLU A 137 15.21 -8.53 21.33
N GLY A 138 15.72 -8.01 20.21
CA GLY A 138 16.52 -8.77 19.23
C GLY A 138 15.72 -9.73 18.35
N ARG A 139 14.39 -9.62 18.30
CA ARG A 139 13.49 -10.55 17.58
C ARG A 139 13.76 -10.57 16.07
N PHE A 140 14.06 -9.42 15.49
CA PHE A 140 14.31 -9.25 14.05
C PHE A 140 15.76 -8.88 13.73
N ALA A 141 16.68 -9.06 14.70
CA ALA A 141 18.07 -8.68 14.56
C ALA A 141 18.74 -9.48 13.45
N GLU A 142 18.42 -10.77 13.35
CA GLU A 142 18.89 -11.64 12.28
C GLU A 142 18.41 -11.17 10.91
N LEU A 143 17.14 -10.76 10.77
CA LEU A 143 16.61 -10.21 9.52
C LEU A 143 17.43 -8.99 9.06
N VAL A 144 17.65 -8.04 9.97
CA VAL A 144 18.43 -6.83 9.67
C VAL A 144 19.87 -7.18 9.29
N LEU A 145 20.50 -8.14 9.98
CA LEU A 145 21.85 -8.61 9.66
C LEU A 145 21.91 -9.28 8.29
N THR A 146 20.95 -10.16 7.97
CA THR A 146 20.85 -10.82 6.66
C THR A 146 20.71 -9.81 5.53
N LEU A 147 19.87 -8.78 5.69
CA LEU A 147 19.73 -7.73 4.68
C LEU A 147 21.02 -6.93 4.50
N LYS A 148 21.73 -6.61 5.58
CA LYS A 148 23.01 -5.86 5.54
C LYS A 148 24.14 -6.61 4.83
N GLN A 149 24.08 -7.93 4.77
CA GLN A 149 25.08 -8.74 4.06
C GLN A 149 25.01 -8.54 2.53
N ASN A 150 23.90 -8.02 2.01
CA ASN A 150 23.70 -7.83 0.59
C ASN A 150 24.05 -6.38 0.18
N PRO A 151 25.02 -6.16 -0.73
CA PRO A 151 25.43 -4.82 -1.18
C PRO A 151 24.30 -3.97 -1.76
N ASP A 152 23.27 -4.58 -2.36
CA ASP A 152 22.15 -3.85 -2.96
C ASP A 152 21.20 -3.24 -1.91
N ALA A 153 21.40 -3.53 -0.61
CA ALA A 153 20.52 -3.09 0.47
C ALA A 153 20.73 -1.61 0.82
N ARG A 154 21.72 -0.95 0.20
CA ARG A 154 22.08 0.44 0.48
C ARG A 154 20.91 1.39 0.37
N TYR A 155 20.11 1.29 -0.70
CA TYR A 155 18.94 2.17 -0.87
C TYR A 155 17.84 1.88 0.15
N HIS A 156 17.63 0.59 0.46
CA HIS A 156 16.66 0.16 1.45
C HIS A 156 16.98 0.72 2.85
N PHE A 157 18.22 0.58 3.30
CA PHE A 157 18.65 1.13 4.59
C PHE A 157 18.72 2.66 4.59
N PHE A 158 19.05 3.30 3.47
CA PHE A 158 18.95 4.77 3.35
C PHE A 158 17.53 5.27 3.63
N VAL A 159 16.50 4.58 3.12
CA VAL A 159 15.10 4.93 3.40
C VAL A 159 14.75 4.67 4.87
N ALA A 160 15.15 3.52 5.42
CA ALA A 160 14.86 3.17 6.81
C ALA A 160 15.52 4.15 7.80
N GLU A 161 16.78 4.50 7.59
CA GLU A 161 17.53 5.46 8.40
C GLU A 161 16.92 6.86 8.33
N ARG A 162 16.46 7.31 7.15
CA ARG A 162 15.75 8.60 7.02
C ARG A 162 14.43 8.62 7.80
N LEU A 163 13.64 7.55 7.72
CA LEU A 163 12.39 7.44 8.48
C LEU A 163 12.65 7.50 10.00
N TYR A 164 13.66 6.76 10.46
CA TYR A 164 14.03 6.75 11.87
C TYR A 164 14.60 8.10 12.33
N ALA A 165 15.46 8.74 11.52
CA ALA A 165 16.01 10.05 11.82
C ALA A 165 14.90 11.13 11.90
N ALA A 166 13.92 11.10 11.00
CA ALA A 166 12.77 12.00 11.02
C ALA A 166 11.93 11.79 12.29
N TYR A 167 11.73 10.53 12.72
CA TYR A 167 11.05 10.22 13.98
C TYR A 167 11.80 10.77 15.20
N VAL A 168 13.11 10.51 15.31
CA VAL A 168 13.92 10.94 16.47
C VAL A 168 14.08 12.46 16.54
N SER A 169 14.27 13.13 15.40
CA SER A 169 14.45 14.58 15.36
C SER A 169 13.15 15.37 15.46
N GLY A 170 12.00 14.71 15.24
CA GLY A 170 10.72 15.39 15.06
C GLY A 170 10.66 16.27 13.81
N ALA A 171 11.65 16.19 12.92
CA ALA A 171 11.70 16.98 11.70
C ALA A 171 10.72 16.40 10.67
N GLU A 172 9.79 17.24 10.19
CA GLU A 172 8.94 16.91 9.06
C GLU A 172 9.81 16.82 7.78
N ASP A 173 10.10 15.60 7.32
CA ASP A 173 10.72 15.33 6.03
C ASP A 173 9.67 14.85 5.01
N ILE A 174 9.92 15.11 3.73
CA ILE A 174 9.12 14.57 2.64
C ILE A 174 9.33 13.05 2.66
N PHE A 175 8.25 12.29 2.86
CA PHE A 175 8.22 10.83 3.13
C PHE A 175 8.48 10.37 4.57
N ALA A 176 8.34 11.25 5.57
CA ALA A 176 8.42 10.85 6.97
C ALA A 176 7.14 10.14 7.47
N GLY A 177 7.29 9.26 8.46
CA GLY A 177 6.17 8.61 9.16
C GLY A 177 6.30 7.09 9.20
N ILE A 178 6.73 6.58 10.36
CA ILE A 178 6.80 5.15 10.63
C ILE A 178 5.38 4.66 10.95
N SER A 179 4.89 3.71 10.15
CA SER A 179 3.64 2.99 10.41
C SER A 179 3.61 1.75 9.51
N ALA A 180 3.64 0.58 10.13
CA ALA A 180 3.62 -0.71 9.43
C ALA A 180 2.19 -1.21 9.22
N MET A 181 1.39 -1.42 10.26
CA MET A 181 0.03 -1.90 10.10
C MET A 181 -0.92 -0.72 9.82
N PRO A 182 -1.81 -0.81 8.81
CA PRO A 182 -1.85 -1.77 7.70
C PRO A 182 -0.93 -1.38 6.52
N SER A 183 -0.59 -2.35 5.67
CA SER A 183 0.30 -2.11 4.53
C SER A 183 -0.40 -1.38 3.37
N ILE A 184 -0.11 -0.09 3.19
CA ILE A 184 -0.64 0.71 2.07
C ILE A 184 -0.07 0.24 0.72
N HIS A 185 1.17 -0.26 0.68
CA HIS A 185 1.74 -0.79 -0.55
C HIS A 185 0.90 -1.96 -1.09
N VAL A 186 0.59 -2.93 -0.22
CA VAL A 186 -0.24 -4.09 -0.57
C VAL A 186 -1.69 -3.69 -0.84
N ALA A 187 -2.24 -2.75 -0.07
CA ALA A 187 -3.61 -2.27 -0.27
C ALA A 187 -3.79 -1.66 -1.67
N VAL A 188 -2.90 -0.74 -2.06
CA VAL A 188 -3.02 -0.08 -3.37
C VAL A 188 -2.71 -1.04 -4.51
N ALA A 189 -1.70 -1.90 -4.39
CA ALA A 189 -1.42 -2.92 -5.42
C ALA A 189 -2.63 -3.86 -5.61
N SER A 190 -3.31 -4.27 -4.53
CA SER A 190 -4.52 -5.08 -4.60
C SER A 190 -5.70 -4.33 -5.23
N LEU A 191 -5.85 -3.04 -4.92
CA LEU A 191 -6.89 -2.18 -5.53
C LEU A 191 -6.64 -2.01 -7.04
N ASN A 192 -5.38 -1.79 -7.42
CA ASN A 192 -4.96 -1.69 -8.81
C ASN A 192 -5.24 -3.00 -9.55
N ALA A 193 -4.89 -4.15 -8.96
CA ALA A 193 -5.18 -5.46 -9.52
C ALA A 193 -6.69 -5.68 -9.78
N LEU A 194 -7.54 -5.29 -8.82
CA LEU A 194 -9.00 -5.32 -8.97
C LEU A 194 -9.49 -4.45 -10.13
N PHE A 195 -8.97 -3.22 -10.23
CA PHE A 195 -9.30 -2.30 -11.31
C PHE A 195 -8.85 -2.82 -12.68
N LEU A 196 -7.60 -3.27 -12.79
CA LEU A 196 -7.03 -3.83 -14.02
C LEU A 196 -7.78 -5.08 -14.48
N THR A 197 -8.27 -5.90 -13.54
CA THR A 197 -9.14 -7.06 -13.84
C THR A 197 -10.43 -6.66 -14.55
N GLN A 198 -10.98 -5.46 -14.27
CA GLN A 198 -12.17 -4.96 -14.96
C GLN A 198 -11.88 -4.43 -16.37
N ILE A 199 -10.62 -4.13 -16.69
CA ILE A 199 -10.22 -3.68 -18.02
C ILE A 199 -10.02 -4.90 -18.93
N ASN A 200 -9.18 -5.85 -18.52
CA ASN A 200 -9.08 -7.16 -19.15
C ASN A 200 -8.34 -8.17 -18.25
N ARG A 201 -8.52 -9.47 -18.54
CA ARG A 201 -7.93 -10.56 -17.73
C ARG A 201 -6.40 -10.58 -17.66
N TRP A 202 -5.70 -10.11 -18.69
CA TRP A 202 -4.24 -10.14 -18.74
C TRP A 202 -3.62 -9.02 -17.89
N LEU A 203 -4.22 -7.83 -17.95
CA LEU A 203 -3.88 -6.73 -17.03
C LEU A 203 -4.24 -7.11 -15.59
N GLY A 204 -5.37 -7.78 -15.38
CA GLY A 204 -5.73 -8.34 -14.07
C GLY A 204 -4.69 -9.32 -13.54
N LEU A 205 -4.24 -10.28 -14.37
CA LEU A 205 -3.20 -11.23 -14.00
C LEU A 205 -1.88 -10.53 -13.65
N ALA A 206 -1.46 -9.56 -14.48
CA ALA A 206 -0.25 -8.78 -14.22
C ALA A 206 -0.35 -7.97 -12.92
N GLY A 207 -1.50 -7.33 -12.66
CA GLY A 207 -1.75 -6.60 -11.41
C GLY A 207 -1.75 -7.51 -10.18
N TRP A 208 -2.36 -8.69 -10.25
CA TRP A 208 -2.33 -9.65 -9.12
C TRP A 208 -0.94 -10.22 -8.88
N ALA A 209 -0.16 -10.48 -9.94
CA ALA A 209 1.24 -10.84 -9.80
C ALA A 209 2.05 -9.71 -9.15
N PHE A 210 1.81 -8.46 -9.53
CA PHE A 210 2.44 -7.29 -8.92
C PHE A 210 2.08 -7.13 -7.43
N ALA A 211 0.80 -7.32 -7.08
CA ALA A 211 0.34 -7.30 -5.69
C ALA A 211 0.97 -8.41 -4.84
N ALA A 212 1.10 -9.62 -5.39
CA ALA A 212 1.78 -10.74 -4.72
C ALA A 212 3.28 -10.45 -4.51
N LEU A 213 3.97 -9.91 -5.52
CA LEU A 213 5.37 -9.52 -5.38
C LEU A 213 5.57 -8.36 -4.41
N THR A 214 4.63 -7.42 -4.34
CA THR A 214 4.64 -6.32 -3.36
C THR A 214 4.48 -6.83 -1.94
N LEU A 215 3.55 -7.76 -1.72
CA LEU A 215 3.40 -8.45 -0.43
C LEU A 215 4.68 -9.20 -0.06
N LEU A 216 5.23 -9.97 -0.98
CA LEU A 216 6.45 -10.72 -0.76
C LEU A 216 7.63 -9.80 -0.42
N GLY A 217 7.79 -8.70 -1.16
CA GLY A 217 8.77 -7.65 -0.88
C GLY A 217 8.57 -7.03 0.50
N SER A 218 7.33 -6.75 0.89
CA SER A 218 7.04 -6.14 2.20
C SER A 218 7.56 -6.97 3.37
N VAL A 219 7.45 -8.29 3.28
CA VAL A 219 7.93 -9.24 4.30
C VAL A 219 9.43 -9.47 4.15
N TYR A 220 9.93 -9.66 2.92
CA TYR A 220 11.36 -9.88 2.64
C TYR A 220 12.23 -8.77 3.22
N PHE A 221 11.80 -7.52 3.05
CA PHE A 221 12.51 -6.32 3.53
C PHE A 221 12.19 -5.95 4.99
N GLY A 222 11.26 -6.66 5.64
CA GLY A 222 10.86 -6.33 7.01
C GLY A 222 10.09 -5.03 7.17
N TRP A 223 9.51 -4.49 6.09
CA TRP A 223 8.65 -3.30 6.20
C TRP A 223 7.34 -3.58 6.92
N HIS A 224 6.83 -4.81 6.77
CA HIS A 224 5.53 -5.23 7.26
C HIS A 224 5.56 -6.66 7.76
N TYR A 225 4.67 -6.97 8.70
CA TYR A 225 4.28 -8.35 8.97
C TYR A 225 3.42 -8.86 7.81
N ALA A 226 3.40 -10.17 7.54
CA ALA A 226 2.58 -10.71 6.43
C ALA A 226 1.08 -10.45 6.67
N VAL A 227 0.63 -10.53 7.92
CA VAL A 227 -0.74 -10.17 8.33
C VAL A 227 -1.14 -8.74 7.97
N ASP A 228 -0.20 -7.79 7.93
CA ASP A 228 -0.49 -6.41 7.55
C ASP A 228 -1.00 -6.32 6.11
N GLY A 229 -0.41 -7.14 5.23
CA GLY A 229 -0.82 -7.26 3.85
C GLY A 229 -2.15 -7.98 3.67
N TYR A 230 -2.44 -9.00 4.48
CA TYR A 230 -3.71 -9.73 4.43
C TYR A 230 -4.89 -8.85 4.84
N VAL A 231 -4.74 -8.10 5.93
CA VAL A 231 -5.77 -7.16 6.38
C VAL A 231 -5.98 -6.06 5.34
N SER A 232 -4.90 -5.52 4.77
CA SER A 232 -4.97 -4.56 3.66
C SER A 232 -5.75 -5.10 2.46
N ALA A 233 -5.39 -6.28 1.96
CA ALA A 233 -6.06 -6.88 0.80
C ALA A 233 -7.54 -7.13 1.10
N ALA A 234 -7.86 -7.74 2.25
CA ALA A 234 -9.24 -8.03 2.66
C ALA A 234 -10.10 -6.75 2.77
N ALA A 235 -9.57 -5.69 3.39
CA ALA A 235 -10.28 -4.42 3.50
C ALA A 235 -10.48 -3.76 2.12
N VAL A 236 -9.49 -3.83 1.22
CA VAL A 236 -9.63 -3.33 -0.15
C VAL A 236 -10.69 -4.10 -0.93
N PHE A 237 -10.72 -5.43 -0.81
CA PHE A 237 -11.81 -6.24 -1.39
C PHE A 237 -13.17 -5.80 -0.84
N PHE A 238 -13.27 -5.56 0.47
CA PHE A 238 -14.49 -5.06 1.09
C PHE A 238 -14.92 -3.70 0.52
N PHE A 239 -14.02 -2.71 0.47
CA PHE A 239 -14.33 -1.39 -0.11
C PHE A 239 -14.72 -1.50 -1.58
N TRP A 240 -14.01 -2.32 -2.35
CA TRP A 240 -14.30 -2.55 -3.75
C TRP A 240 -15.71 -3.12 -3.96
N ARG A 241 -16.17 -4.02 -3.09
CA ARG A 241 -17.54 -4.55 -3.10
C ARG A 241 -18.55 -3.52 -2.62
N LEU A 242 -18.24 -2.76 -1.57
CA LEU A 242 -19.09 -1.73 -1.01
C LEU A 242 -19.42 -0.63 -2.03
N PHE A 243 -18.43 -0.22 -2.84
CA PHE A 243 -18.61 0.80 -3.86
C PHE A 243 -19.01 0.24 -5.24
N ASP A 244 -19.36 -1.04 -5.31
CA ASP A 244 -19.95 -1.63 -6.51
C ASP A 244 -21.43 -1.26 -6.62
N ALA A 245 -21.72 -0.03 -7.04
CA ALA A 245 -23.10 0.36 -7.30
C ALA A 245 -23.68 -0.47 -8.46
N PRO A 246 -24.90 -1.04 -8.33
CA PRO A 246 -25.62 -1.61 -9.47
C PRO A 246 -25.80 -0.52 -10.55
N SER A 247 -25.68 -0.87 -11.82
CA SER A 247 -26.04 0.04 -12.91
C SER A 247 -27.52 0.38 -12.80
N GLN A 248 -27.85 1.62 -12.45
CA GLN A 248 -29.20 2.13 -12.68
C GLN A 248 -29.39 2.23 -14.20
N ASN A 249 -30.05 1.24 -14.80
CA ASN A 249 -30.46 1.32 -16.20
C ASN A 249 -31.73 0.49 -16.47
N LYS A 250 -32.89 1.15 -16.34
CA LYS A 250 -34.08 1.14 -17.22
C LYS A 250 -35.39 1.37 -16.46
N GLN A 251 -35.73 2.64 -16.25
CA GLN A 251 -37.10 3.17 -16.34
C GLN A 251 -36.94 4.59 -16.90
N SER A 252 -36.98 4.79 -18.21
CA SER A 252 -38.24 5.11 -18.90
C SER A 252 -38.14 4.77 -20.38
N SER A 253 -38.78 3.67 -20.80
CA SER A 253 -39.18 3.48 -22.19
C SER A 253 -40.69 3.32 -22.23
N GLY A 254 -41.35 4.33 -22.77
CA GLY A 254 -42.65 4.21 -23.43
C GLY A 254 -43.88 4.14 -22.52
N VAL A 255 -44.49 5.30 -22.25
CA VAL A 255 -45.95 5.41 -22.33
C VAL A 255 -46.24 6.41 -23.44
N THR A 256 -46.40 5.88 -24.64
CA THR A 256 -47.26 6.48 -25.68
C THR A 256 -48.54 5.65 -25.68
N CYS A 257 -49.62 6.27 -25.22
CA CYS A 257 -50.98 6.02 -25.70
C CYS A 257 -51.62 7.40 -25.84
#